data_AF-A0A2K3UYN3-F1
#
_entry.id   AF-A0A2K3UYN3-F1
#
_cell.length_a   1.000
_cell.length_b   1.000
_cell.length_c   1.000
_cell.angle_alpha   90.00
_cell.angle_beta   90.00
_cell.angle_gamma   90.00
#
_symmetry.space_group_name_H-M   'P 1'
#
loop_
_entity.id
_entity.type
_entity.pdbx_description
1 polymer ?
#
loop_
_entity_poly.entity_id
_entity_poly.type
_entity_poly.pdbx_seq_one_letter_code
_entity_poly.pdbx_strand_id
1 'polypeptide(L)'
;MIRLSPTLLRFGLAFAALGVAFLGALLVLADQRAGWALIALGLPLSGLLALAGDSLGRNFAPTLSQRVRTLVAQTRPWMWLVALYVALKIPVPLWPEGFPILGLASTGALFVAALLFVWERENLSKALIMAALAFLVGLGVEVLGSRTGVPFGQYTYAGAPAPTLLGVPLIVPLGWFALTLTASCLSGGRPWLAGLLMMLWDVGLEPLMTAQGYWTWSDPLGLWAGAPLQNFLGWWAVGTFLAWLFTGLAPHLFGLRQPEWAWALPWFARGFPEAAGPSLSLLPRPALSRRGAALGFEVAYPVETFFLPGGLVLVGRYLEAGVTLVAMLGGLALARRVRRG
;
A
#
# COMPACT_ATOMS: atom_id res chain seq x y z
N MET A 1 1.48 -39.54 10.13
CA MET A 1 1.25 -38.56 9.04
C MET A 1 0.77 -37.26 9.64
N ILE A 2 1.50 -36.15 9.43
CA ILE A 2 1.10 -34.82 9.91
C ILE A 2 -0.06 -34.35 9.02
N ARG A 3 -1.28 -34.20 9.57
CA ARG A 3 -2.41 -33.60 8.84
C ARG A 3 -2.25 -32.08 8.88
N LEU A 4 -2.01 -31.45 7.73
CA LEU A 4 -2.01 -30.00 7.61
C LEU A 4 -3.40 -29.44 7.96
N SER A 5 -3.43 -28.27 8.62
CA SER A 5 -4.71 -27.59 8.85
C SER A 5 -5.34 -27.16 7.52
N PRO A 6 -6.68 -27.07 7.41
CA PRO A 6 -7.34 -26.58 6.19
C PRO A 6 -6.80 -25.23 5.72
N THR A 7 -6.42 -24.37 6.67
CA THR A 7 -5.83 -23.06 6.36
C THR A 7 -4.43 -23.16 5.76
N LEU A 8 -3.58 -24.02 6.33
CA LEU A 8 -2.23 -24.23 5.78
C LEU A 8 -2.30 -24.90 4.40
N LEU A 9 -3.22 -25.83 4.21
CA LEU A 9 -3.39 -26.53 2.93
C LEU A 9 -3.77 -25.57 1.80
N ARG A 10 -4.83 -24.78 1.97
CA ARG A 10 -5.25 -23.81 0.94
C ARG A 10 -4.17 -22.78 0.63
N PHE A 11 -3.49 -22.23 1.65
CA PHE A 11 -2.48 -21.20 1.44
C PHE A 11 -1.20 -21.78 0.85
N GLY A 12 -0.80 -22.99 1.25
CA GLY A 12 0.33 -23.69 0.64
C GLY A 12 0.08 -24.00 -0.84
N LEU A 13 -1.12 -24.50 -1.18
CA LEU A 13 -1.52 -24.78 -2.56
C LEU A 13 -1.62 -23.50 -3.39
N ALA A 14 -2.23 -22.44 -2.86
CA ALA A 14 -2.32 -21.14 -3.52
C ALA A 14 -0.93 -20.55 -3.76
N PHE A 15 -0.04 -20.63 -2.77
CA PHE A 15 1.33 -20.13 -2.86
C PHE A 15 2.15 -20.92 -3.89
N ALA A 16 1.99 -22.25 -3.95
CA ALA A 16 2.62 -23.07 -4.98
C ALA A 16 2.15 -22.67 -6.39
N ALA A 17 0.84 -22.47 -6.60
CA ALA A 17 0.31 -22.00 -7.88
C ALA A 17 0.77 -20.58 -8.23
N LEU A 18 0.89 -19.69 -7.24
CA LEU A 18 1.46 -18.36 -7.42
C LEU A 18 2.95 -18.44 -7.81
N GLY A 19 3.70 -19.39 -7.23
CA GLY A 19 5.08 -19.69 -7.61
C GLY A 19 5.22 -20.14 -9.06
N VAL A 20 4.25 -20.91 -9.58
CA VAL A 20 4.19 -21.25 -11.01
C VAL A 20 4.00 -20.01 -11.88
N ALA A 21 3.11 -19.10 -11.50
CA ALA A 21 2.93 -17.84 -12.22
C ALA A 21 4.19 -16.96 -12.17
N PHE A 22 4.87 -16.90 -11.02
CA PHE A 22 6.12 -16.16 -10.86
C PHE A 22 7.25 -16.75 -11.71
N LEU A 23 7.40 -18.07 -11.75
CA LEU A 23 8.32 -18.75 -12.67
C LEU A 23 7.98 -18.41 -14.13
N GLY A 24 6.68 -18.38 -14.46
CA GLY A 24 6.20 -17.94 -15.77
C GLY A 24 6.66 -16.52 -16.11
N ALA A 25 6.57 -15.58 -15.17
CA ALA A 25 7.06 -14.21 -15.36
C ALA A 25 8.57 -14.16 -15.60
N LEU A 26 9.38 -14.92 -14.84
CA LEU A 26 10.81 -15.02 -15.07
C LEU A 26 11.15 -15.60 -16.46
N LEU A 27 10.38 -16.59 -16.93
CA LEU A 27 10.54 -17.14 -18.26
C LEU A 27 10.20 -16.11 -19.35
N VAL A 28 9.11 -15.34 -19.20
CA VAL A 28 8.78 -14.27 -20.14
C VAL A 28 9.90 -13.22 -20.20
N LEU A 29 10.46 -12.83 -19.06
CA LEU A 29 11.60 -11.91 -18.99
C LEU A 29 12.88 -12.48 -19.65
N ALA A 30 13.01 -13.80 -19.71
CA ALA A 30 14.07 -14.51 -20.43
C ALA A 30 13.71 -14.82 -21.89
N ASP A 31 12.73 -14.11 -22.47
CA ASP A 31 12.21 -14.26 -23.84
C ASP A 31 11.63 -15.66 -24.16
N GLN A 32 11.18 -16.39 -23.14
CA GLN A 32 10.58 -17.71 -23.28
C GLN A 32 9.05 -17.62 -23.31
N ARG A 33 8.45 -17.82 -24.48
CA ARG A 33 6.99 -17.76 -24.69
C ARG A 33 6.18 -18.71 -23.81
N ALA A 34 6.76 -19.84 -23.41
CA ALA A 34 6.12 -20.80 -22.50
C ALA A 34 5.74 -20.17 -21.15
N GLY A 35 6.41 -19.11 -20.73
CA GLY A 35 6.12 -18.40 -19.49
C GLY A 35 4.69 -17.84 -19.43
N TRP A 36 4.13 -17.41 -20.57
CA TRP A 36 2.75 -16.93 -20.64
C TRP A 36 1.72 -18.00 -20.27
N ALA A 37 1.95 -19.26 -20.65
CA ALA A 37 1.08 -20.37 -20.28
C ALA A 37 1.13 -20.64 -18.77
N LEU A 38 2.31 -20.56 -18.16
CA LEU A 38 2.47 -20.71 -16.71
C LEU A 38 1.78 -19.59 -15.94
N ILE A 39 1.83 -18.34 -16.42
CA ILE A 39 1.09 -17.22 -15.83
C ILE A 39 -0.42 -17.45 -15.96
N ALA A 40 -0.89 -17.77 -17.18
CA ALA A 40 -2.31 -17.97 -17.47
C ALA A 40 -2.93 -19.12 -16.66
N LEU A 41 -2.13 -20.13 -16.30
CA LEU A 41 -2.56 -21.22 -15.42
C LEU A 41 -2.41 -20.88 -13.93
N GLY A 42 -1.21 -20.46 -13.53
CA GLY A 42 -0.82 -20.32 -12.12
C GLY A 42 -1.59 -19.22 -11.40
N LEU A 43 -1.80 -18.07 -12.06
CA LEU A 43 -2.43 -16.92 -11.42
C LEU A 43 -3.92 -17.17 -11.10
N PRO A 44 -4.78 -17.62 -12.04
CA PRO A 44 -6.16 -18.00 -11.70
C PRO A 44 -6.21 -19.15 -10.69
N LEU A 45 -5.36 -20.17 -10.87
CA LEU A 45 -5.32 -21.33 -9.99
C LEU A 45 -4.98 -20.94 -8.55
N SER A 46 -4.09 -19.97 -8.35
CA SER A 46 -3.75 -19.46 -7.01
C SER A 46 -4.98 -18.90 -6.28
N GLY A 47 -5.84 -18.13 -6.96
CA GLY A 47 -7.07 -17.58 -6.39
C GLY A 47 -8.10 -18.67 -6.08
N LEU A 48 -8.27 -19.63 -6.99
CA LEU A 48 -9.18 -20.77 -6.79
C LEU A 48 -8.75 -21.62 -5.60
N LEU A 49 -7.45 -21.91 -5.48
CA LEU A 49 -6.88 -22.71 -4.39
C LEU A 49 -6.86 -21.94 -3.06
N ALA A 50 -6.69 -20.61 -3.07
CA ALA A 50 -6.79 -19.79 -1.87
C ALA A 50 -8.21 -19.86 -1.28
N LEU A 51 -9.22 -19.97 -2.14
CA LEU A 51 -10.62 -20.05 -1.72
C LEU A 51 -11.06 -21.47 -1.36
N ALA A 52 -10.66 -22.50 -2.11
CA ALA A 52 -11.23 -23.86 -1.96
C ALA A 52 -10.20 -25.00 -1.96
N GLY A 53 -8.90 -24.70 -1.86
CA GLY A 53 -7.82 -25.70 -1.90
C GLY A 53 -7.85 -26.71 -0.74
N ASP A 54 -8.60 -26.44 0.32
CA ASP A 54 -8.84 -27.36 1.43
C ASP A 54 -9.99 -28.35 1.18
N SER A 55 -10.73 -28.20 0.08
CA SER A 55 -11.90 -29.02 -0.27
C SER A 55 -11.79 -29.58 -1.68
N LEU A 56 -10.64 -30.16 -2.03
CA LEU A 56 -10.40 -30.75 -3.36
C LEU A 56 -11.35 -31.92 -3.68
N GLY A 57 -11.44 -32.28 -4.97
CA GLY A 57 -12.31 -33.34 -5.45
C GLY A 57 -13.77 -32.89 -5.60
N ARG A 58 -14.73 -33.75 -5.22
CA ARG A 58 -16.17 -33.50 -5.46
C ARG A 58 -16.71 -32.26 -4.73
N ASN A 59 -16.08 -31.85 -3.63
CA ASN A 59 -16.53 -30.71 -2.82
C ASN A 59 -15.94 -29.37 -3.27
N PHE A 60 -15.07 -29.35 -4.28
CA PHE A 60 -14.33 -28.16 -4.67
C PHE A 60 -15.26 -27.07 -5.22
N ALA A 61 -16.04 -27.38 -6.24
CA ALA A 61 -16.93 -26.42 -6.89
C ALA A 61 -18.03 -25.87 -5.95
N PRO A 62 -18.72 -26.70 -5.13
CA PRO A 62 -19.68 -26.19 -4.15
C PRO A 62 -19.05 -25.25 -3.12
N THR A 63 -17.88 -25.63 -2.58
CA THR A 63 -17.15 -24.84 -1.57
C THR A 63 -16.67 -23.51 -2.15
N LEU A 64 -16.11 -23.55 -3.37
CA LEU A 64 -15.67 -22.37 -4.10
C LEU A 64 -16.85 -21.41 -4.33
N SER A 65 -17.97 -21.91 -4.86
CA SER A 65 -19.17 -21.09 -5.11
C SER A 65 -19.71 -20.44 -3.84
N GLN A 66 -19.76 -21.18 -2.73
CA GLN A 66 -20.20 -20.65 -1.44
C GLN A 66 -19.26 -19.57 -0.91
N ARG A 67 -17.95 -19.81 -0.93
CA ARG A 67 -16.94 -18.86 -0.42
C ARG A 67 -16.82 -17.62 -1.30
N VAL A 68 -16.91 -17.76 -2.63
CA VAL A 68 -16.97 -16.61 -3.56
C VAL A 68 -18.19 -15.75 -3.27
N ARG A 69 -19.39 -16.35 -3.15
CA ARG A 69 -20.61 -15.58 -2.83
C ARG A 69 -20.50 -14.85 -1.50
N THR A 70 -19.92 -15.50 -0.50
CA THR A 70 -19.74 -14.90 0.83
C THR A 70 -18.71 -13.77 0.76
N LEU A 71 -17.60 -13.97 0.05
CA LEU A 71 -16.58 -12.94 -0.15
C LEU A 71 -17.20 -11.72 -0.84
N VAL A 72 -17.83 -11.90 -2.00
CA VAL A 72 -18.49 -10.82 -2.76
C VAL A 72 -19.51 -10.07 -1.90
N ALA A 73 -20.33 -10.79 -1.12
CA ALA A 73 -21.32 -10.18 -0.25
C ALA A 73 -20.72 -9.36 0.91
N GLN A 74 -19.47 -9.64 1.31
CA GLN A 74 -18.76 -8.93 2.37
C GLN A 74 -17.79 -7.86 1.85
N THR A 75 -17.44 -7.91 0.56
CA THR A 75 -16.54 -6.94 -0.07
C THR A 75 -17.23 -5.58 -0.22
N ARG A 76 -16.71 -4.58 0.49
CA ARG A 76 -17.16 -3.19 0.38
C ARG A 76 -16.65 -2.57 -0.94
N PRO A 77 -17.30 -1.52 -1.49
CA PRO A 77 -16.88 -0.87 -2.74
C PRO A 77 -15.40 -0.46 -2.77
N TRP A 78 -14.87 0.12 -1.69
CA TRP A 78 -13.45 0.50 -1.62
C TRP A 78 -12.50 -0.70 -1.68
N MET A 79 -12.90 -1.88 -1.18
CA MET A 79 -12.07 -3.09 -1.21
C MET A 79 -11.88 -3.60 -2.64
N TRP A 80 -12.89 -3.45 -3.51
CA TRP A 80 -12.76 -3.75 -4.94
C TRP A 80 -11.72 -2.85 -5.62
N LEU A 81 -11.67 -1.58 -5.24
CA LEU A 81 -10.67 -0.65 -5.75
C LEU A 81 -9.27 -0.92 -5.21
N VAL A 82 -9.13 -1.40 -3.97
CA VAL A 82 -7.85 -1.92 -3.46
C VAL A 82 -7.43 -3.19 -4.21
N ALA A 83 -8.37 -4.08 -4.54
CA ALA A 83 -8.09 -5.25 -5.38
C ALA A 83 -7.66 -4.84 -6.80
N LEU A 84 -8.30 -3.82 -7.37
CA LEU A 84 -7.90 -3.24 -8.66
C LEU A 84 -6.50 -2.60 -8.59
N TYR A 85 -6.21 -1.84 -7.52
CA TYR A 85 -4.88 -1.28 -7.24
C TYR A 85 -3.79 -2.36 -7.30
N VAL A 86 -4.03 -3.51 -6.64
CA VAL A 86 -3.14 -4.67 -6.66
C VAL A 86 -3.05 -5.28 -8.06
N ALA A 87 -4.18 -5.52 -8.71
CA ALA A 87 -4.24 -6.18 -10.01
C ALA A 87 -3.48 -5.40 -11.10
N LEU A 88 -3.58 -4.06 -11.09
CA LEU A 88 -2.92 -3.19 -12.06
C LEU A 88 -1.38 -3.21 -11.96
N LYS A 89 -0.82 -3.70 -10.85
CA LYS A 89 0.63 -3.81 -10.64
C LYS A 89 1.21 -5.14 -11.13
N ILE A 90 0.36 -6.15 -11.33
CA ILE A 90 0.81 -7.49 -11.78
C ILE A 90 1.46 -7.43 -13.17
N PRO A 91 0.92 -6.70 -14.18
CA PRO A 91 1.52 -6.67 -15.52
C PRO A 91 2.81 -5.84 -15.61
N VAL A 92 3.05 -4.92 -14.66
CA VAL A 92 4.12 -3.91 -14.74
C VAL A 92 5.51 -4.49 -15.06
N PRO A 93 5.98 -5.57 -14.39
CA PRO A 93 7.29 -6.12 -14.70
C PRO A 93 7.41 -6.71 -16.11
N LEU A 94 6.29 -7.14 -16.71
CA LEU A 94 6.23 -7.72 -18.05
C LEU A 94 5.91 -6.69 -19.13
N TRP A 95 5.50 -5.48 -18.73
CA TRP A 95 5.23 -4.36 -19.63
C TRP A 95 5.69 -3.03 -19.01
N PRO A 96 7.01 -2.80 -18.93
CA PRO A 96 7.57 -1.60 -18.30
C PRO A 96 7.12 -0.30 -18.97
N GLU A 97 6.92 -0.30 -20.29
CA GLU A 97 6.45 0.86 -21.05
C GLU A 97 5.02 1.25 -20.66
N GLY A 98 4.23 0.29 -20.15
CA GLY A 98 2.89 0.52 -19.62
C GLY A 98 2.88 1.11 -18.21
N PHE A 99 4.03 1.20 -17.52
CA PHE A 99 4.11 1.69 -16.14
C PHE A 99 3.44 3.05 -15.93
N PRO A 100 3.62 4.08 -16.78
CA PRO A 100 2.96 5.37 -16.59
C PRO A 100 1.43 5.26 -16.41
N ILE A 101 0.78 4.50 -17.29
CA ILE A 101 -0.67 4.37 -17.33
C ILE A 101 -1.13 3.46 -16.19
N LEU A 102 -0.47 2.32 -16.00
CA LEU A 102 -0.81 1.36 -14.96
C LEU A 102 -0.58 1.93 -13.56
N GLY A 103 0.53 2.64 -13.35
CA GLY A 103 0.87 3.30 -12.09
C GLY A 103 -0.11 4.41 -11.74
N LEU A 104 -0.48 5.25 -12.71
CA LEU A 104 -1.50 6.29 -12.51
C LEU A 104 -2.88 5.68 -12.23
N ALA A 105 -3.30 4.68 -13.01
CA ALA A 105 -4.57 4.00 -12.80
C ALA A 105 -4.63 3.26 -11.45
N SER A 106 -3.53 2.60 -11.06
CA SER A 106 -3.38 1.93 -9.77
C SER A 106 -3.50 2.93 -8.62
N THR A 107 -2.71 4.01 -8.65
CA THR A 107 -2.75 5.06 -7.62
C THR A 107 -4.10 5.78 -7.58
N GLY A 108 -4.71 6.03 -8.75
CA GLY A 108 -6.06 6.57 -8.84
C GLY A 108 -7.11 5.64 -8.22
N ALA A 109 -7.03 4.33 -8.47
CA ALA A 109 -7.89 3.35 -7.82
C ALA A 109 -7.72 3.37 -6.30
N LEU A 110 -6.47 3.46 -5.80
CA LEU A 110 -6.19 3.56 -4.37
C LEU A 110 -6.70 4.87 -3.76
N PHE A 111 -6.57 5.99 -4.47
CA PHE A 111 -7.10 7.29 -4.06
C PHE A 111 -8.63 7.26 -3.93
N VAL A 112 -9.33 6.73 -4.92
CA VAL A 112 -10.79 6.58 -4.86
C VAL A 112 -11.19 5.57 -3.79
N ALA A 113 -10.41 4.49 -3.58
CA ALA A 113 -10.62 3.57 -2.47
C ALA A 113 -10.52 4.28 -1.11
N ALA A 114 -9.52 5.14 -0.92
CA ALA A 114 -9.34 5.94 0.29
C ALA A 114 -10.53 6.88 0.51
N LEU A 115 -11.01 7.55 -0.54
CA LEU A 115 -12.21 8.40 -0.50
C LEU A 115 -13.44 7.62 -0.04
N LEU A 116 -13.71 6.48 -0.67
CA LEU A 116 -14.86 5.63 -0.34
C LEU A 116 -14.74 5.04 1.07
N PHE A 117 -13.53 4.69 1.52
CA PHE A 117 -13.28 4.19 2.86
C PHE A 117 -13.60 5.25 3.92
N VAL A 118 -13.13 6.49 3.73
CA VAL A 118 -13.42 7.59 4.67
C VAL A 118 -14.91 7.94 4.62
N TRP A 119 -15.53 7.97 3.43
CA TRP A 119 -16.96 8.24 3.31
C TRP A 119 -17.79 7.19 4.05
N GLU A 120 -17.49 5.90 3.89
CA GLU A 120 -18.22 4.81 4.58
C GLU A 120 -18.11 4.89 6.11
N ARG A 121 -16.95 5.30 6.64
CA ARG A 121 -16.65 5.32 8.09
C ARG A 121 -17.04 6.62 8.78
N GLU A 122 -17.05 7.71 8.03
CA GLU A 122 -17.32 9.06 8.52
C GLU A 122 -18.45 9.68 7.69
N ASN A 123 -18.13 10.56 6.74
CA ASN A 123 -19.08 11.15 5.80
C ASN A 123 -18.34 11.71 4.57
N LEU A 124 -19.09 12.05 3.52
CA LEU A 124 -18.54 12.55 2.25
C LEU A 124 -17.74 13.85 2.42
N SER A 125 -18.24 14.79 3.23
CA SER A 125 -17.56 16.07 3.46
C SER A 125 -16.17 15.87 4.05
N LYS A 126 -16.03 15.03 5.08
CA LYS A 126 -14.74 14.69 5.67
C LYS A 126 -13.82 13.99 4.67
N ALA A 127 -14.35 13.05 3.88
CA ALA A 127 -13.58 12.38 2.84
C ALA A 127 -13.00 13.38 1.82
N LEU A 128 -13.83 14.30 1.32
CA LEU A 128 -13.41 15.32 0.36
C LEU A 128 -12.43 16.33 0.97
N ILE A 129 -12.65 16.79 2.21
CA ILE A 129 -11.74 17.71 2.90
C ILE A 129 -10.37 17.05 3.12
N MET A 130 -10.34 15.81 3.63
CA MET A 130 -9.07 15.10 3.85
C MET A 130 -8.33 14.84 2.54
N ALA A 131 -9.04 14.46 1.48
CA ALA A 131 -8.46 14.24 0.16
C ALA A 131 -7.92 15.53 -0.45
N ALA A 132 -8.70 16.61 -0.44
CA ALA A 132 -8.29 17.91 -0.94
C ALA A 132 -7.08 18.45 -0.15
N LEU A 133 -7.11 18.34 1.18
CA LEU A 133 -6.02 18.78 2.04
C LEU A 133 -4.73 18.04 1.73
N ALA A 134 -4.75 16.71 1.68
CA ALA A 134 -3.55 15.93 1.42
C ALA A 134 -3.05 16.12 -0.02
N PHE A 135 -3.97 16.23 -0.99
CA PHE A 135 -3.62 16.52 -2.38
C PHE A 135 -2.94 17.89 -2.50
N LEU A 136 -3.51 18.94 -1.90
CA LEU A 136 -2.99 20.31 -2.01
C LEU A 136 -1.69 20.50 -1.24
N VAL A 137 -1.59 19.95 -0.03
CA VAL A 137 -0.34 19.97 0.75
C VAL A 137 0.73 19.17 0.03
N GLY A 138 0.42 17.97 -0.45
CA GLY A 138 1.33 17.13 -1.22
C GLY A 138 1.82 17.84 -2.48
N LEU A 139 0.91 18.34 -3.32
CA LEU A 139 1.28 19.13 -4.50
C LEU A 139 2.12 20.35 -4.11
N GLY A 140 1.75 21.07 -3.04
CA GLY A 140 2.45 22.25 -2.57
C GLY A 140 3.90 21.97 -2.16
N VAL A 141 4.14 20.91 -1.37
CA VAL A 141 5.49 20.53 -0.95
C VAL A 141 6.33 19.99 -2.10
N GLU A 142 5.72 19.33 -3.09
CA GLU A 142 6.43 18.83 -4.27
C GLU A 142 6.80 19.95 -5.25
N VAL A 143 5.90 20.92 -5.45
CA VAL A 143 6.17 22.13 -6.24
C VAL A 143 7.24 22.98 -5.55
N LEU A 144 7.19 23.09 -4.21
CA LEU A 144 8.23 23.79 -3.45
C LEU A 144 9.57 23.05 -3.52
N GLY A 145 9.55 21.73 -3.30
CA GLY A 145 10.71 20.85 -3.31
C GLY A 145 11.45 20.88 -4.64
N SER A 146 10.75 20.59 -5.73
CA SER A 146 11.33 20.58 -7.08
C SER A 146 11.87 21.94 -7.55
N ARG A 147 11.46 23.05 -6.94
CA ARG A 147 11.94 24.41 -7.30
C ARG A 147 13.02 24.94 -6.38
N THR A 148 12.97 24.63 -5.10
CA THR A 148 13.80 25.26 -4.06
C THR A 148 14.76 24.31 -3.37
N GLY A 149 14.53 23.00 -3.52
CA GLY A 149 15.22 21.97 -2.79
C GLY A 149 14.64 21.66 -1.41
N VAL A 150 13.59 22.37 -0.95
CA VAL A 150 12.97 22.17 0.37
C VAL A 150 11.53 21.68 0.21
N PRO A 151 11.10 20.59 0.86
CA PRO A 151 11.75 19.93 1.99
C PRO A 151 12.66 18.74 1.61
N PHE A 152 12.73 18.32 0.36
CA PHE A 152 13.27 16.99 0.01
C PHE A 152 14.74 16.93 -0.41
N GLY A 153 15.33 18.04 -0.85
CA GLY A 153 16.61 18.07 -1.58
C GLY A 153 16.40 18.60 -2.99
N GLN A 154 17.48 18.77 -3.75
CA GLN A 154 17.47 19.19 -5.15
C GLN A 154 17.19 18.00 -6.09
N TYR A 155 16.06 18.08 -6.80
CA TYR A 155 15.65 17.09 -7.78
C TYR A 155 14.80 17.72 -8.88
N THR A 156 14.62 16.97 -9.97
CA THR A 156 13.75 17.35 -11.09
C THR A 156 12.83 16.21 -11.50
N TYR A 157 11.60 16.56 -11.87
CA TYR A 157 10.60 15.65 -12.47
C TYR A 157 10.64 15.67 -14.02
N ALA A 158 11.70 16.18 -14.64
CA ALA A 158 11.76 16.35 -16.09
C ALA A 158 11.53 15.05 -16.89
N GLY A 159 11.93 13.89 -16.34
CA GLY A 159 11.70 12.58 -16.96
C GLY A 159 10.39 11.89 -16.55
N ALA A 160 9.57 12.54 -15.72
CA ALA A 160 8.35 11.94 -15.24
C ALA A 160 7.26 11.89 -16.33
N PRO A 161 6.45 10.81 -16.35
CA PRO A 161 5.37 10.72 -17.31
C PRO A 161 4.24 11.70 -17.03
N ALA A 162 3.59 12.15 -18.10
CA ALA A 162 2.33 12.86 -18.04
C ALA A 162 1.19 11.97 -17.47
N PRO A 163 0.14 12.56 -16.87
CA PRO A 163 -0.10 13.99 -16.72
C PRO A 163 0.66 14.60 -15.54
N THR A 164 1.14 15.83 -15.73
CA THR A 164 1.79 16.64 -14.68
C THR A 164 0.91 17.84 -14.31
N LEU A 165 0.91 18.20 -13.04
CA LEU A 165 0.28 19.41 -12.50
C LEU A 165 1.36 20.31 -11.91
N LEU A 166 1.51 21.53 -12.46
CA LEU A 166 2.54 22.49 -12.04
C LEU A 166 3.99 21.94 -12.09
N GLY A 167 4.26 20.97 -12.97
CA GLY A 167 5.55 20.28 -13.10
C GLY A 167 5.69 19.04 -12.23
N VAL A 168 4.72 18.73 -11.37
CA VAL A 168 4.70 17.54 -10.52
C VAL A 168 3.81 16.46 -11.16
N PRO A 169 4.24 15.19 -11.25
CA PRO A 169 3.43 14.11 -11.82
C PRO A 169 2.17 13.88 -10.99
N LEU A 170 0.99 13.81 -11.63
CA LEU A 170 -0.30 13.73 -10.94
C LEU A 170 -0.41 12.52 -9.99
N ILE A 171 0.32 11.44 -10.29
CA ILE A 171 0.40 10.25 -9.43
C ILE A 171 0.87 10.59 -8.00
N VAL A 172 1.77 11.58 -7.85
CA VAL A 172 2.38 11.94 -6.57
C VAL A 172 1.35 12.57 -5.59
N PRO A 173 0.65 13.68 -5.92
CA PRO A 173 -0.35 14.25 -5.03
C PRO A 173 -1.56 13.33 -4.78
N LEU A 174 -1.90 12.43 -5.72
CA LEU A 174 -2.88 11.37 -5.45
C LEU A 174 -2.36 10.37 -4.41
N GLY A 175 -1.08 10.00 -4.52
CA GLY A 175 -0.40 9.13 -3.55
C GLY A 175 -0.38 9.71 -2.14
N TRP A 176 -0.10 11.01 -1.99
CA TRP A 176 -0.06 11.69 -0.69
C TRP A 176 -1.32 11.47 0.16
N PHE A 177 -2.52 11.46 -0.42
CA PHE A 177 -3.75 11.16 0.32
C PHE A 177 -3.83 9.69 0.76
N ALA A 178 -3.70 8.77 -0.19
CA ALA A 178 -3.90 7.35 0.06
C ALA A 178 -2.83 6.77 1.00
N LEU A 179 -1.55 7.08 0.77
CA LEU A 179 -0.43 6.59 1.57
C LEU A 179 -0.51 7.11 3.00
N THR A 180 -0.82 8.41 3.18
CA THR A 180 -1.01 8.98 4.52
C THR A 180 -2.17 8.29 5.24
N LEU A 181 -3.29 8.02 4.57
CA LEU A 181 -4.42 7.34 5.18
C LEU A 181 -4.05 5.91 5.60
N THR A 182 -3.37 5.16 4.73
CA THR A 182 -2.88 3.81 5.04
C THR A 182 -1.93 3.83 6.25
N ALA A 183 -0.94 4.73 6.26
CA ALA A 183 0.01 4.87 7.36
C ALA A 183 -0.66 5.30 8.67
N SER A 184 -1.67 6.18 8.60
CA SER A 184 -2.45 6.63 9.76
C SER A 184 -3.31 5.50 10.34
N CYS A 185 -3.96 4.69 9.49
CA CYS A 185 -4.68 3.50 9.93
C CYS A 185 -3.74 2.46 10.57
N LEU A 186 -2.58 2.22 9.95
CA LEU A 186 -1.61 1.24 10.42
C LEU A 186 -0.99 1.64 11.77
N SER A 187 -0.69 2.93 11.96
CA SER A 187 -0.15 3.50 13.20
C SER A 187 -1.17 3.64 14.34
N GLY A 188 -2.46 3.37 14.07
CA GLY A 188 -3.54 3.63 15.01
C GLY A 188 -3.72 5.13 15.30
N GLY A 189 -3.47 5.98 14.30
CA GLY A 189 -3.58 7.44 14.38
C GLY A 189 -2.37 8.16 14.96
N ARG A 190 -1.30 7.48 15.37
CA ARG A 190 -0.11 8.13 15.95
C ARG A 190 0.70 8.84 14.85
N PRO A 191 0.74 10.19 14.80
CA PRO A 191 1.25 10.88 13.61
C PRO A 191 2.73 10.66 13.33
N TRP A 192 3.59 10.66 14.35
CA TRP A 192 5.03 10.39 14.18
C TRP A 192 5.31 9.02 13.57
N LEU A 193 4.50 8.02 13.94
CA LEU A 193 4.62 6.66 13.45
C LEU A 193 4.04 6.55 12.03
N ALA A 194 2.96 7.27 11.73
CA ALA A 194 2.45 7.40 10.37
C ALA A 194 3.50 8.04 9.44
N GLY A 195 4.14 9.14 9.86
CA GLY A 195 5.25 9.75 9.12
C GLY A 195 6.42 8.80 8.94
N LEU A 196 6.77 8.01 9.97
CA LEU A 196 7.83 7.01 9.86
C LEU A 196 7.49 5.92 8.84
N LEU A 197 6.24 5.45 8.83
CA LEU A 197 5.76 4.49 7.84
C LEU A 197 5.82 5.08 6.43
N MET A 198 5.45 6.35 6.24
CA MET A 198 5.57 7.03 4.94
C MET A 198 7.03 7.15 4.48
N MET A 199 7.95 7.53 5.36
CA MET A 199 9.38 7.56 5.07
C MET A 199 9.91 6.16 4.66
N LEU A 200 9.50 5.10 5.37
CA LEU A 200 9.92 3.73 5.02
C LEU A 200 9.29 3.24 3.70
N TRP A 201 8.12 3.76 3.33
CA TRP A 201 7.52 3.52 2.02
C TRP A 201 8.34 4.21 0.92
N ASP A 202 8.74 5.45 1.17
CA ASP A 202 9.60 6.24 0.28
C ASP A 202 10.96 5.59 0.03
N VAL A 203 11.61 5.03 1.06
CA VAL A 203 12.82 4.19 0.91
C VAL A 203 12.65 3.09 -0.15
N GLY A 204 11.45 2.51 -0.27
CA GLY A 204 11.15 1.50 -1.28
C GLY A 204 10.83 2.06 -2.68
N LEU A 205 10.28 3.27 -2.75
CA LEU A 205 9.97 3.95 -4.01
C LEU A 205 11.22 4.49 -4.68
N GLU A 206 12.15 5.04 -3.90
CA GLU A 206 13.34 5.74 -4.39
C GLU A 206 14.14 4.94 -5.44
N PRO A 207 14.57 3.69 -5.18
CA PRO A 207 15.28 2.91 -6.19
C PRO A 207 14.45 2.69 -7.46
N LEU A 208 13.16 2.38 -7.34
CA LEU A 208 12.35 2.07 -8.51
C LEU A 208 12.14 3.30 -9.40
N MET A 209 11.81 4.45 -8.81
CA MET A 209 11.43 5.65 -9.56
C MET A 209 12.63 6.38 -10.16
N THR A 210 13.76 6.40 -9.43
CA THR A 210 15.01 6.97 -9.94
C THR A 210 15.59 6.14 -11.08
N ALA A 211 15.51 4.81 -11.01
CA ALA A 211 15.93 3.93 -12.10
C ALA A 211 15.11 4.14 -13.38
N GLN A 212 13.83 4.46 -13.24
CA GLN A 212 12.96 4.79 -14.37
C GLN A 212 13.10 6.26 -14.83
N GLY A 213 13.95 7.05 -14.19
CA GLY A 213 14.17 8.45 -14.53
C GLY A 213 12.99 9.36 -14.20
N TYR A 214 12.06 8.93 -13.34
CA TYR A 214 10.85 9.71 -13.04
C TYR A 214 11.19 10.94 -12.23
N TRP A 215 12.14 10.80 -11.32
CA TRP A 215 12.86 11.95 -10.79
C TRP A 215 14.35 11.69 -10.83
N THR A 216 15.11 12.77 -10.92
CA THR A 216 16.57 12.73 -10.87
C THR A 216 17.04 13.67 -9.79
N TRP A 217 17.82 13.13 -8.86
CA TRP A 217 18.46 13.88 -7.78
C TRP A 217 19.72 14.58 -8.29
N SER A 218 19.94 15.82 -7.88
CA SER A 218 21.15 16.60 -8.18
C SER A 218 21.94 16.99 -6.93
N ASP A 219 21.56 16.47 -5.76
CA ASP A 219 22.29 16.72 -4.51
C ASP A 219 23.69 16.11 -4.50
N PRO A 220 24.71 16.85 -4.01
CA PRO A 220 26.09 16.35 -3.93
C PRO A 220 26.28 15.26 -2.86
N LEU A 221 25.35 15.16 -1.90
CA LEU A 221 25.38 14.20 -0.79
C LEU A 221 24.21 13.21 -0.88
N GLY A 222 23.98 12.65 -2.07
CA GLY A 222 23.00 11.58 -2.27
C GLY A 222 23.34 10.35 -1.42
N LEU A 223 22.33 9.79 -0.75
CA LEU A 223 22.48 8.67 0.18
C LEU A 223 21.92 7.36 -0.40
N TRP A 224 20.62 7.35 -0.75
CA TRP A 224 19.90 6.15 -1.16
C TRP A 224 19.23 6.37 -2.49
N ALA A 225 19.66 5.62 -3.52
CA ALA A 225 19.25 5.82 -4.92
C ALA A 225 19.43 7.26 -5.42
N GLY A 226 20.39 8.00 -4.85
CA GLY A 226 20.64 9.42 -5.14
C GLY A 226 19.91 10.39 -4.21
N ALA A 227 18.86 9.96 -3.52
CA ALA A 227 18.12 10.81 -2.59
C ALA A 227 18.96 11.18 -1.36
N PRO A 228 19.03 12.46 -0.95
CA PRO A 228 19.72 12.86 0.27
C PRO A 228 18.94 12.46 1.53
N LEU A 229 19.60 12.50 2.70
CA LEU A 229 18.93 12.30 4.00
C LEU A 229 17.72 13.25 4.19
N GLN A 230 17.84 14.46 3.63
CA GLN A 230 16.80 15.47 3.66
C GLN A 230 15.46 14.98 3.09
N ASN A 231 15.47 14.14 2.04
CA ASN A 231 14.26 13.59 1.44
C ASN A 231 13.46 12.78 2.46
N PHE A 232 14.14 11.84 3.11
CA PHE A 232 13.52 10.94 4.10
C PHE A 232 12.98 11.71 5.31
N LEU A 233 13.72 12.73 5.77
CA LEU A 233 13.22 13.62 6.83
C LEU A 233 12.01 14.45 6.38
N GLY A 234 12.01 14.91 5.13
CA GLY A 234 10.88 15.59 4.50
C GLY A 234 9.63 14.72 4.46
N TRP A 235 9.75 13.48 3.97
CA TRP A 235 8.66 12.49 3.97
C TRP A 235 8.13 12.20 5.37
N TRP A 236 9.03 12.04 6.34
CA TRP A 236 8.64 11.87 7.74
C TRP A 236 7.87 13.08 8.28
N ALA A 237 8.36 14.30 8.04
CA ALA A 237 7.76 15.53 8.54
C ALA A 237 6.40 15.81 7.90
N VAL A 238 6.31 15.75 6.56
CA VAL A 238 5.06 15.97 5.82
C VAL A 238 4.04 14.88 6.17
N GLY A 239 4.46 13.61 6.21
CA GLY A 239 3.57 12.51 6.58
C GLY A 239 3.06 12.62 8.03
N THR A 240 3.93 13.03 8.97
CA THR A 240 3.53 13.30 10.36
C THR A 240 2.52 14.44 10.42
N PHE A 241 2.75 15.53 9.68
CA PHE A 241 1.85 16.67 9.63
C PHE A 241 0.47 16.30 9.06
N LEU A 242 0.42 15.62 7.92
CA LEU A 242 -0.83 15.16 7.32
C LEU A 242 -1.58 14.19 8.22
N ALA A 243 -0.89 13.24 8.86
CA ALA A 243 -1.51 12.32 9.81
C ALA A 243 -2.07 13.03 11.05
N TRP A 244 -1.40 14.08 11.54
CA TRP A 244 -1.89 14.93 12.63
C TRP A 244 -3.18 15.67 12.24
N LEU A 245 -3.27 16.15 11.00
CA LEU A 245 -4.47 16.78 10.45
C LEU A 245 -5.61 15.76 10.28
N PHE A 246 -5.34 14.58 9.72
CA PHE A 246 -6.34 13.52 9.54
C PHE A 246 -6.99 13.11 10.86
N THR A 247 -6.17 12.95 11.88
CA THR A 247 -6.64 12.57 13.22
C THR A 247 -7.39 13.69 13.94
N GLY A 248 -7.18 14.95 13.56
CA GLY A 248 -8.02 16.08 13.97
C GLY A 248 -9.37 16.14 13.24
N LEU A 249 -9.38 15.87 11.92
CA LEU A 249 -10.59 15.92 11.07
C LEU A 249 -11.53 14.71 11.27
N ALA A 250 -10.95 13.52 11.42
CA ALA A 250 -11.66 12.25 11.54
C ALA A 250 -11.14 11.43 12.74
N PRO A 251 -11.29 11.91 13.99
CA PRO A 251 -10.78 11.22 15.17
C PRO A 251 -11.39 9.81 15.36
N HIS A 252 -12.67 9.62 15.03
CA HIS A 252 -13.35 8.33 15.22
C HIS A 252 -12.79 7.23 14.30
N LEU A 253 -12.35 7.58 13.10
CA LEU A 253 -11.66 6.67 12.17
C LEU A 253 -10.42 6.02 12.81
N PHE A 254 -9.75 6.73 13.72
CA PHE A 254 -8.56 6.26 14.45
C PHE A 254 -8.87 5.84 15.91
N GLY A 255 -10.15 5.75 16.27
CA GLY A 255 -10.59 5.33 17.60
C GLY A 255 -10.37 6.35 18.72
N LEU A 256 -10.15 7.62 18.38
CA LEU A 256 -10.06 8.73 19.33
C LEU A 256 -11.48 9.13 19.77
N ARG A 257 -11.70 9.25 21.10
CA ARG A 257 -13.03 9.47 21.70
C ARG A 257 -13.42 10.93 21.94
N GLN A 258 -12.49 11.89 21.84
CA GLN A 258 -12.77 13.31 22.12
C GLN A 258 -12.53 14.19 20.88
N PRO A 259 -13.59 14.77 20.26
CA PRO A 259 -13.48 15.47 18.98
C PRO A 259 -13.22 16.99 19.08
N GLU A 260 -13.45 17.63 20.23
CA GLU A 260 -13.72 19.10 20.25
C GLU A 260 -12.45 19.97 20.36
N TRP A 261 -11.32 19.38 20.76
CA TRP A 261 -10.04 20.07 20.97
C TRP A 261 -8.85 19.36 20.28
N ALA A 262 -9.09 18.33 19.47
CA ALA A 262 -8.03 17.49 18.91
C ALA A 262 -6.98 18.30 18.13
N TRP A 263 -7.40 19.35 17.40
CA TRP A 263 -6.51 20.26 16.68
C TRP A 263 -5.71 21.20 17.58
N ALA A 264 -6.17 21.49 18.80
CA ALA A 264 -5.54 22.40 19.75
C ALA A 264 -4.44 21.73 20.58
N LEU A 265 -4.43 20.39 20.68
CA LEU A 265 -3.39 19.65 21.37
C LEU A 265 -2.33 19.12 20.39
N PRO A 266 -1.04 19.21 20.76
CA PRO A 266 0.01 18.46 20.08
C PRO A 266 -0.33 16.97 20.07
N TRP A 267 0.06 16.25 19.01
CA TRP A 267 -0.31 14.85 18.86
C TRP A 267 0.14 13.97 20.04
N PHE A 268 1.24 14.32 20.72
CA PHE A 268 1.76 13.58 21.87
C PHE A 268 0.90 13.71 23.13
N ALA A 269 -0.04 14.67 23.16
CA ALA A 269 -1.01 14.84 24.23
C ALA A 269 -2.35 14.11 23.96
N ARG A 270 -2.48 13.38 22.83
CA ARG A 270 -3.70 12.62 22.48
C ARG A 270 -3.62 11.18 23.00
N GLY A 271 -4.67 10.72 23.67
CA GLY A 271 -4.81 9.32 24.10
C GLY A 271 -5.20 8.41 22.94
N PHE A 272 -4.25 7.67 22.38
CA PHE A 272 -4.49 6.71 21.29
C PHE A 272 -4.91 5.34 21.85
N PRO A 273 -5.91 4.67 21.25
CA PRO A 273 -6.33 3.36 21.69
C PRO A 273 -5.23 2.30 21.51
N GLU A 274 -5.08 1.43 22.50
CA GLU A 274 -4.47 0.12 22.33
C GLU A 274 -5.34 -0.70 21.36
N ALA A 275 -4.73 -1.28 20.33
CA ALA A 275 -5.49 -2.01 19.31
C ALA A 275 -5.21 -3.51 19.38
N ALA A 276 -6.29 -4.30 19.31
CA ALA A 276 -6.20 -5.72 18.99
C ALA A 276 -5.56 -5.88 17.59
N GLY A 277 -4.50 -6.69 17.50
CA GLY A 277 -3.67 -6.80 16.30
C GLY A 277 -4.42 -7.24 15.04
N PRO A 278 -3.91 -6.90 13.83
CA PRO A 278 -4.54 -7.27 12.58
C PRO A 278 -4.59 -8.80 12.40
N SER A 279 -5.74 -9.31 11.96
CA SER A 279 -5.91 -10.71 11.55
C SER A 279 -5.55 -10.86 10.07
N LEU A 280 -4.61 -11.74 9.75
CA LEU A 280 -4.25 -12.13 8.37
C LEU A 280 -5.23 -13.15 7.76
N SER A 281 -6.33 -13.46 8.45
CA SER A 281 -7.32 -14.41 7.96
C SER A 281 -8.17 -13.77 6.85
N LEU A 282 -8.04 -14.27 5.62
CA LEU A 282 -8.91 -13.96 4.49
C LEU A 282 -10.30 -14.63 4.59
N LEU A 283 -10.56 -15.40 5.66
CA LEU A 283 -11.85 -16.02 5.87
C LEU A 283 -12.84 -15.06 6.55
N PRO A 284 -14.09 -15.03 6.08
CA PRO A 284 -15.23 -14.62 6.88
C PRO A 284 -15.29 -15.42 8.17
N ARG A 285 -15.10 -14.77 9.32
CA ARG A 285 -15.48 -15.37 10.60
C ARG A 285 -16.98 -15.18 10.80
N PRO A 286 -17.73 -16.20 11.23
CA PRO A 286 -19.10 -16.00 11.69
C PRO A 286 -19.09 -14.97 12.84
N ALA A 287 -20.05 -14.05 12.79
CA ALA A 287 -20.12 -12.80 13.53
C ALA A 287 -19.67 -12.90 15.00
N LEU A 288 -18.42 -12.51 15.27
CA LEU A 288 -17.93 -12.18 16.61
C LEU A 288 -17.73 -10.67 16.67
N SER A 289 -18.68 -9.99 17.31
CA SER A 289 -18.64 -8.63 17.87
C SER A 289 -18.00 -7.49 17.04
N ARG A 290 -18.74 -6.39 16.90
CA ARG A 290 -18.49 -5.11 16.20
C ARG A 290 -17.11 -4.39 16.35
N ARG A 291 -16.04 -5.00 16.89
CA ARG A 291 -14.71 -4.37 17.00
C ARG A 291 -13.50 -5.27 16.69
N GLY A 292 -13.69 -6.53 16.27
CA GLY A 292 -12.56 -7.44 15.98
C GLY A 292 -12.59 -7.97 14.54
N ALA A 293 -11.54 -7.68 13.77
CA ALA A 293 -11.20 -8.27 12.46
C ALA A 293 -12.02 -7.85 11.23
N ALA A 294 -12.34 -6.57 11.05
CA ALA A 294 -12.62 -6.03 9.72
C ALA A 294 -11.30 -5.58 9.06
N LEU A 295 -11.04 -5.98 7.81
CA LEU A 295 -9.95 -5.41 7.01
C LEU A 295 -10.09 -3.88 6.99
N GLY A 296 -9.07 -3.18 7.46
CA GLY A 296 -8.98 -1.73 7.38
C GLY A 296 -8.09 -1.30 6.21
N PHE A 297 -8.02 0.02 6.00
CA PHE A 297 -7.26 0.60 4.90
C PHE A 297 -5.73 0.43 5.06
N GLU A 298 -5.26 0.01 6.24
CA GLU A 298 -3.86 -0.36 6.48
C GLU A 298 -3.35 -1.51 5.59
N VAL A 299 -4.24 -2.28 4.95
CA VAL A 299 -3.90 -3.42 4.09
C VAL A 299 -2.99 -3.04 2.91
N ALA A 300 -3.04 -1.79 2.45
CA ALA A 300 -2.20 -1.33 1.35
C ALA A 300 -0.69 -1.32 1.70
N TYR A 301 -0.32 -1.16 2.98
CA TYR A 301 1.10 -1.16 3.37
C TYR A 301 1.74 -2.55 3.28
N PRO A 302 1.15 -3.64 3.83
CA PRO A 302 1.61 -5.00 3.58
C PRO A 302 1.62 -5.39 2.10
N VAL A 303 0.67 -4.90 1.31
CA VAL A 303 0.64 -5.09 -0.14
C VAL A 303 1.91 -4.51 -0.78
N GLU A 304 2.27 -3.27 -0.46
CA GLU A 304 3.50 -2.67 -0.99
C GLU A 304 4.78 -3.26 -0.43
N THR A 305 4.74 -3.79 0.79
CA THR A 305 5.85 -4.57 1.36
C THR A 305 6.16 -5.81 0.51
N PHE A 306 5.19 -6.31 -0.27
CA PHE A 306 5.40 -7.35 -1.27
C PHE A 306 5.78 -6.79 -2.64
N PHE A 307 5.02 -5.83 -3.17
CA PHE A 307 5.20 -5.35 -4.55
C PHE A 307 6.47 -4.53 -4.78
N LEU A 308 6.90 -3.67 -3.84
CA LEU A 308 8.08 -2.83 -4.04
C LEU A 308 9.37 -3.68 -4.07
N PRO A 309 9.66 -4.54 -3.07
CA PRO A 309 10.78 -5.47 -3.16
C PRO A 309 10.66 -6.43 -4.35
N GLY A 310 9.45 -6.97 -4.61
CA GLY A 310 9.22 -7.89 -5.71
C GLY A 310 9.52 -7.26 -7.08
N GLY A 311 9.11 -6.01 -7.28
CA GLY A 311 9.43 -5.24 -8.47
C GLY A 311 10.94 -5.03 -8.64
N LEU A 312 11.63 -4.68 -7.55
CA LEU A 312 13.09 -4.51 -7.54
C LEU A 312 13.84 -5.81 -7.87
N VAL A 313 13.39 -6.95 -7.35
CA VAL A 313 13.94 -8.28 -7.70
C VAL A 313 13.81 -8.56 -9.20
N LEU A 314 12.66 -8.23 -9.80
CA LEU A 314 12.39 -8.49 -11.21
C LEU A 314 13.22 -7.61 -12.15
N VAL A 315 13.68 -6.44 -11.69
CA VAL A 315 14.61 -5.57 -12.43
C VAL A 315 16.08 -5.76 -12.01
N GLY A 316 16.39 -6.84 -11.29
CA GLY A 316 17.78 -7.20 -10.94
C GLY A 316 18.40 -6.40 -9.78
N ARG A 317 17.60 -5.62 -9.05
CA ARG A 317 18.05 -4.76 -7.93
C ARG A 317 17.89 -5.45 -6.57
N TYR A 318 18.62 -6.55 -6.39
CA TYR A 318 18.43 -7.45 -5.24
C TYR A 318 18.80 -6.83 -3.89
N LEU A 319 19.84 -5.98 -3.85
CA LEU A 319 20.26 -5.32 -2.61
C LEU A 319 19.18 -4.33 -2.16
N GLU A 320 18.68 -3.52 -3.08
CA GLU A 320 17.62 -2.55 -2.83
C GLU A 320 16.30 -3.22 -2.48
N ALA A 321 15.99 -4.34 -3.11
CA ALA A 321 14.85 -5.17 -2.71
C ALA A 321 14.99 -5.66 -1.26
N GLY A 322 16.17 -6.16 -0.86
CA GLY A 322 16.43 -6.63 0.50
C GLY A 322 16.29 -5.51 1.53
N VAL A 323 16.90 -4.35 1.28
CA VAL A 323 16.80 -3.17 2.15
C VAL A 323 15.35 -2.70 2.27
N THR A 324 14.64 -2.59 1.15
CA THR A 324 13.22 -2.18 1.12
C THR A 324 12.35 -3.14 1.92
N LEU A 325 12.55 -4.44 1.74
CA LEU A 325 11.78 -5.46 2.47
C LEU A 325 12.03 -5.36 3.98
N VAL A 326 13.29 -5.24 4.41
CA VAL A 326 13.65 -5.11 5.83
C VAL A 326 13.07 -3.83 6.43
N ALA A 327 13.18 -2.70 5.72
CA ALA A 327 12.66 -1.40 6.15
C ALA A 327 11.14 -1.45 6.38
N MET A 328 10.38 -1.92 5.38
CA MET A 328 8.92 -1.98 5.45
C MET A 328 8.43 -3.03 6.46
N LEU A 329 9.07 -4.20 6.56
CA LEU A 329 8.76 -5.19 7.60
C LEU A 329 9.07 -4.66 9.01
N GLY A 330 10.16 -3.89 9.16
CA GLY A 330 10.49 -3.18 10.41
C GLY A 330 9.39 -2.20 10.80
N GLY A 331 8.89 -1.41 9.85
CA GLY A 331 7.75 -0.52 10.04
C GLY A 331 6.49 -1.25 10.51
N LEU A 332 6.15 -2.37 9.85
CA LEU A 332 5.02 -3.23 10.25
C LEU A 332 5.18 -3.81 11.66
N ALA A 333 6.38 -4.29 11.99
CA ALA A 333 6.68 -4.85 13.31
C ALA A 333 6.57 -3.78 14.41
N LEU A 334 7.14 -2.60 14.16
CA LEU A 334 7.06 -1.45 15.07
C LEU A 334 5.60 -1.01 15.27
N ALA A 335 4.83 -0.84 14.20
CA ALA A 335 3.43 -0.43 14.29
C ALA A 335 2.59 -1.43 15.09
N ARG A 336 2.83 -2.74 14.91
CA ARG A 336 2.18 -3.78 15.71
C ARG A 336 2.60 -3.74 17.18
N ARG A 337 3.87 -3.48 17.47
CA ARG A 337 4.38 -3.40 18.85
C ARG A 337 3.82 -2.19 19.59
N VAL A 338 3.86 -1.01 18.96
CA VAL A 338 3.35 0.26 19.51
C VAL A 338 1.83 0.25 19.69
N ARG A 339 1.10 -0.59 18.95
CA ARG A 339 -0.35 -0.74 19.13
C ARG A 339 -0.75 -1.71 20.25
N ARG A 340 0.17 -2.57 20.69
CA ARG A 340 -0.06 -3.61 21.71
C ARG A 340 0.40 -3.21 23.11
N GLY A 341 1.33 -2.27 23.20
CA GLY A 341 1.77 -1.66 24.46
C GLY A 341 1.22 -0.26 24.59
#